data_AF-A0A838WP13-F1
#
_entry.id   AF-A0A838WP13-F1
#
_cell.length_a   1.000
_cell.length_b   1.000
_cell.length_c   1.000
_cell.angle_alpha   90.00
_cell.angle_beta   90.00
_cell.angle_gamma   90.00
#
_symmetry.space_group_name_H-M   'P 1'
#
loop_
_entity.id
_entity.type
_entity.pdbx_description
1 polymer ?
#
loop_
_entity_poly.entity_id
_entity_poly.type
_entity_poly.pdbx_seq_one_letter_code
_entity_poly.pdbx_strand_id
1 'polypeptide(L)'
;MEMAITPFDQSQDFLPPASGTKKEAGLAPLLLTVLELVRQLMEAQVIRRMEQNYLSDLQLEQAAESLQKLESQVLHLCEVFDVDPAELNVNLGDFGTLLPHKGSYYPGEEGTQPSVLELLDRLLNTGVVVDG
;
A
#
# COMPACT_ATOMS: atom_id res chain seq x y z
N MET A 1 -13.63 50.81 -24.64
CA MET A 1 -14.05 49.51 -25.21
C MET A 1 -13.05 48.48 -24.70
N GLU A 2 -13.55 47.58 -23.86
CA GLU A 2 -12.88 46.39 -23.31
C GLU A 2 -12.12 45.61 -24.42
N MET A 3 -11.06 44.85 -24.15
CA MET A 3 -11.01 43.72 -23.21
C MET A 3 -9.58 43.38 -22.78
N ALA A 4 -9.49 42.90 -21.55
CA ALA A 4 -8.38 42.19 -20.95
C ALA A 4 -8.22 40.79 -21.55
N ILE A 5 -6.99 40.30 -21.70
CA ILE A 5 -6.66 38.89 -21.40
C ILE A 5 -5.17 38.74 -21.07
N THR A 6 -4.90 38.18 -19.90
CA THR A 6 -3.62 37.74 -19.32
C THR A 6 -2.98 36.60 -20.12
N PRO A 7 -1.64 36.45 -20.19
CA PRO A 7 -1.05 35.16 -20.53
C PRO A 7 -1.01 34.31 -19.26
N PHE A 8 -2.05 33.48 -19.07
CA PHE A 8 -2.01 32.37 -18.13
C PHE A 8 -2.19 31.11 -18.95
N ASP A 9 -1.08 30.43 -19.24
CA ASP A 9 -1.11 29.04 -19.65
C ASP A 9 -0.18 28.26 -18.71
N GLN A 10 -0.67 28.05 -17.49
CA GLN A 10 -0.21 26.97 -16.62
C GLN A 10 -1.21 25.82 -16.76
N SER A 11 -1.16 25.18 -17.92
CA SER A 11 -1.77 23.87 -18.14
C SER A 11 -0.71 22.98 -18.79
N GLN A 12 0.46 22.86 -18.14
CA GLN A 12 1.24 21.64 -18.32
C GLN A 12 0.45 20.55 -17.62
N ASP A 13 -0.38 19.92 -18.45
CA ASP A 13 -1.11 18.71 -18.21
C ASP A 13 -0.36 17.83 -17.21
N PHE A 14 -1.03 17.56 -16.10
CA PHE A 14 -0.79 16.37 -15.30
C PHE A 14 -1.07 15.16 -16.19
N LEU A 15 -0.13 14.86 -17.09
CA LEU A 15 -0.05 13.57 -17.72
C LEU A 15 0.83 12.75 -16.77
N PRO A 16 0.26 11.81 -15.98
CA PRO A 16 1.10 10.82 -15.33
C PRO A 16 2.01 10.21 -16.41
N PRO A 17 3.30 9.95 -16.13
CA PRO A 17 4.17 9.34 -17.13
C PRO A 17 3.45 8.10 -17.64
N ALA A 18 3.15 8.10 -18.95
CA ALA A 18 2.44 7.02 -19.59
C ALA A 18 3.17 5.74 -19.21
N SER A 19 2.53 4.87 -18.41
CA SER A 19 3.04 3.55 -18.10
C SER A 19 3.26 2.85 -19.44
N GLY A 20 4.52 2.78 -19.85
CA GLY A 20 4.93 2.02 -21.02
C GLY A 20 4.34 0.65 -20.84
N THR A 21 3.50 0.23 -21.80
CA THR A 21 2.80 -1.04 -21.70
C THR A 21 3.85 -2.16 -21.61
N LYS A 22 4.13 -2.66 -20.40
CA LYS A 22 4.76 -3.97 -20.14
C LYS A 22 3.77 -5.04 -20.64
N LYS A 23 3.66 -5.18 -21.96
CA LYS A 23 2.65 -6.01 -22.63
C LYS A 23 2.76 -7.49 -22.26
N GLU A 24 3.90 -7.93 -21.73
CA GLU A 24 4.10 -9.32 -21.32
C GLU A 24 3.66 -9.62 -19.88
N ALA A 25 3.56 -8.61 -18.99
CA ALA A 25 3.23 -8.83 -17.57
C ALA A 25 1.72 -8.90 -17.29
N GLY A 26 0.87 -8.36 -18.17
CA GLY A 26 -0.60 -8.46 -18.03
C GLY A 26 -1.11 -7.96 -16.68
N LEU A 27 -1.89 -8.82 -15.98
CA LEU A 27 -2.47 -8.54 -14.65
C LEU A 27 -1.50 -8.79 -13.48
N ALA A 28 -0.27 -9.27 -13.74
CA ALA A 28 0.67 -9.62 -12.67
C ALA A 28 1.00 -8.45 -11.74
N PRO A 29 1.27 -7.21 -12.21
CA PRO A 29 1.56 -6.08 -11.32
C PRO A 29 0.41 -5.77 -10.36
N LEU A 30 -0.83 -5.85 -10.84
CA LEU A 30 -2.02 -5.62 -10.01
C LEU A 30 -2.18 -6.70 -8.95
N LEU A 31 -1.99 -7.97 -9.30
CA LEU A 31 -2.05 -9.06 -8.34
C LEU A 31 -0.94 -8.95 -7.29
N LEU A 32 0.29 -8.65 -7.70
CA LEU A 32 1.42 -8.43 -6.79
C LEU A 32 1.17 -7.25 -5.85
N THR A 33 0.54 -6.18 -6.35
CA THR A 33 0.12 -5.03 -5.55
C THR A 33 -0.89 -5.44 -4.47
N VAL A 34 -1.91 -6.22 -4.83
CA VAL A 34 -2.91 -6.71 -3.86
C VAL A 34 -2.28 -7.68 -2.85
N LEU A 35 -1.40 -8.58 -3.30
CA LEU A 35 -0.68 -9.50 -2.43
C LEU A 35 0.19 -8.75 -1.42
N GLU A 36 0.88 -7.70 -1.85
CA GLU A 36 1.72 -6.88 -0.98
C GLU A 36 0.88 -6.11 0.06
N LEU A 37 -0.28 -5.57 -0.34
CA LEU A 37 -1.23 -4.98 0.61
C LEU A 37 -1.69 -6.00 1.67
N VAL A 38 -2.07 -7.20 1.25
CA VAL A 38 -2.49 -8.26 2.19
C VAL A 38 -1.34 -8.67 3.10
N ARG A 39 -0.12 -8.82 2.58
CA ARG A 39 1.08 -9.16 3.37
C ARG A 39 1.30 -8.14 4.49
N GLN A 40 1.30 -6.85 4.16
CA GLN A 40 1.50 -5.79 5.15
C GLN A 40 0.32 -5.66 6.14
N LEU A 41 -0.92 -5.92 5.71
CA LEU A 41 -2.06 -6.00 6.63
C LEU A 41 -1.92 -7.15 7.62
N MET A 42 -1.45 -8.31 7.17
CA MET A 42 -1.18 -9.44 8.05
C MET A 42 -0.05 -9.12 9.04
N GLU A 43 1.00 -8.43 8.60
CA GLU A 43 2.07 -7.93 9.47
C GLU A 43 1.54 -6.97 10.55
N ALA A 44 0.66 -6.04 10.16
CA ALA A 44 0.01 -5.13 11.09
C ALA A 44 -0.80 -5.89 12.17
N GLN A 45 -1.56 -6.91 11.76
CA GLN A 45 -2.29 -7.75 12.71
C GLN A 45 -1.40 -8.55 13.65
N VAL A 46 -0.24 -9.03 13.18
CA VAL A 46 0.73 -9.75 14.02
C VAL A 46 1.26 -8.82 15.11
N ILE A 47 1.65 -7.58 14.74
CA ILE A 47 2.11 -6.57 15.70
C ILE A 47 1.02 -6.28 16.75
N ARG A 48 -0.22 -6.03 16.33
CA ARG A 48 -1.32 -5.77 17.27
C ARG A 48 -1.58 -6.92 18.23
N ARG A 49 -1.58 -8.17 17.73
CA ARG A 49 -1.80 -9.36 18.58
C ARG A 49 -0.61 -9.61 19.51
N MET A 50 0.60 -9.27 19.10
CA MET A 50 1.78 -9.29 19.96
C MET A 50 1.62 -8.29 21.11
N GLU A 51 1.27 -7.03 20.84
CA GLU A 51 1.06 -6.00 21.87
C GLU A 51 -0.05 -6.36 22.86
N GLN A 52 -1.10 -7.03 22.38
CA GLN A 52 -2.20 -7.54 23.21
C GLN A 52 -1.86 -8.83 23.96
N ASN A 53 -0.64 -9.38 23.82
CA ASN A 53 -0.21 -10.67 24.37
C ASN A 53 -1.10 -11.84 23.95
N TYR A 54 -1.70 -11.77 22.76
CA TYR A 54 -2.54 -12.82 22.17
C TYR A 54 -1.77 -13.87 21.36
N LEU A 55 -0.48 -13.62 21.10
CA LEU A 55 0.43 -14.59 20.48
C LEU A 55 1.48 -15.01 21.51
N SER A 56 1.72 -16.32 21.60
CA SER A 56 2.91 -16.83 22.28
C SER A 56 4.17 -16.54 21.46
N ASP A 57 5.34 -16.53 22.10
CA ASP A 57 6.63 -16.30 21.43
C ASP A 57 6.84 -17.22 20.23
N LEU A 58 6.46 -18.49 20.35
CA LEU A 58 6.56 -19.46 19.26
C LEU A 58 5.64 -19.11 18.09
N GLN A 59 4.41 -18.66 18.35
CA GLN A 59 3.47 -18.25 17.31
C GLN A 59 3.91 -16.96 16.63
N LEU A 60 4.48 -16.02 17.38
CA LEU A 60 5.05 -14.79 16.84
C LEU A 60 6.19 -15.10 15.89
N GLU A 61 7.13 -15.96 16.29
CA GLU A 61 8.26 -16.39 15.44
C GLU A 61 7.77 -17.07 14.16
N GLN A 62 6.81 -17.99 14.27
CA GLN A 62 6.23 -18.67 13.10
C GLN A 62 5.52 -17.70 12.14
N ALA A 63 4.83 -16.70 12.68
CA ALA A 63 4.18 -15.67 11.87
C ALA A 63 5.22 -14.79 11.16
N ALA A 64 6.26 -14.36 11.88
CA ALA A 64 7.36 -13.58 11.31
C ALA A 64 8.11 -14.35 10.20
N GLU A 65 8.41 -15.63 10.42
CA GLU A 65 9.04 -16.49 9.41
C GLU A 65 8.16 -16.65 8.17
N SER A 66 6.85 -16.85 8.36
CA SER A 66 5.90 -17.02 7.25
C SER A 66 5.75 -15.73 6.43
N LEU A 67 5.71 -14.57 7.08
CA LEU A 67 5.63 -13.27 6.41
C LEU A 67 6.91 -12.95 5.63
N GLN A 68 8.09 -13.26 6.16
CA GLN A 68 9.37 -13.10 5.45
C GLN A 68 9.46 -14.00 4.22
N LYS A 69 8.97 -15.24 4.31
CA LYS A 69 8.87 -16.14 3.15
C LYS A 69 7.93 -15.58 2.08
N LEU A 70 6.78 -15.05 2.47
CA LEU A 70 5.84 -14.42 1.55
C LEU A 70 6.45 -13.17 0.88
N GLU A 71 7.13 -12.31 1.63
CA GLU A 71 7.87 -11.16 1.08
C GLU A 71 8.89 -11.61 0.03
N SER A 72 9.70 -12.62 0.37
CA SER A 72 10.71 -13.17 -0.55
C SER A 72 10.09 -13.70 -1.84
N GLN A 73 8.93 -14.35 -1.74
CA GLN A 73 8.18 -14.84 -2.91
C GLN A 73 7.61 -13.69 -3.76
N VAL A 74 7.07 -12.65 -3.13
CA VAL A 74 6.58 -11.45 -3.84
C VAL A 74 7.72 -10.77 -4.59
N LEU A 75 8.88 -10.58 -3.95
CA LEU A 75 10.06 -9.97 -4.59
C LEU A 75 10.57 -10.81 -5.77
N HIS A 76 10.67 -12.13 -5.60
CA HIS A 76 11.05 -13.03 -6.69
C HIS A 76 10.04 -12.98 -7.86
N LEU A 77 8.73 -12.91 -7.58
CA LEU A 77 7.73 -12.74 -8.64
C LEU A 77 7.84 -11.38 -9.33
N CYS A 78 8.18 -10.32 -8.60
CA CYS A 78 8.45 -9.01 -9.19
C CYS A 78 9.61 -9.11 -10.20
N GLU A 79 10.70 -9.81 -9.86
CA GLU A 79 11.81 -10.06 -10.80
C GLU A 79 11.35 -10.84 -12.04
N VAL A 80 10.57 -11.92 -11.85
CA VAL A 80 10.05 -12.75 -12.95
C VAL A 80 9.15 -11.97 -13.91
N PHE A 81 8.35 -11.05 -13.40
CA PHE A 81 7.43 -10.23 -14.20
C PHE A 81 7.99 -8.86 -14.59
N ASP A 82 9.28 -8.61 -14.33
CA ASP A 82 9.96 -7.33 -14.57
C ASP A 82 9.19 -6.15 -13.94
N VAL A 83 8.71 -6.30 -12.69
CA VAL A 83 8.02 -5.26 -11.92
C VAL A 83 8.98 -4.69 -10.89
N ASP A 84 9.09 -3.36 -10.83
CA ASP A 84 9.85 -2.73 -9.74
C ASP A 84 9.01 -2.83 -8.45
N PRO A 85 9.52 -3.37 -7.33
CA PRO A 85 8.80 -3.39 -6.07
C PRO A 85 8.25 -2.03 -5.62
N ALA A 86 8.87 -0.92 -6.03
CA ALA A 86 8.37 0.42 -5.77
C ALA A 86 7.04 0.71 -6.50
N GLU A 87 6.79 0.08 -7.66
CA GLU A 87 5.55 0.21 -8.43
C GLU A 87 4.35 -0.47 -7.74
N LEU A 88 4.59 -1.36 -6.76
CA LEU A 88 3.50 -1.98 -5.98
C LEU A 88 2.78 -0.97 -5.09
N ASN A 89 3.43 0.16 -4.75
CA ASN A 89 2.78 1.22 -4.01
C ASN A 89 2.07 2.20 -4.94
N VAL A 90 0.79 1.94 -5.18
CA VAL A 90 -0.05 2.77 -6.07
C VAL A 90 -0.42 4.09 -5.39
N ASN A 91 -0.26 5.19 -6.11
CA ASN A 91 -0.79 6.50 -5.74
C ASN A 91 -2.27 6.61 -6.17
N LEU A 92 -3.14 6.95 -5.23
CA LEU A 92 -4.59 7.02 -5.41
C LEU A 92 -5.11 8.48 -5.45
N GLY A 93 -4.22 9.44 -5.67
CA GLY A 93 -4.54 10.88 -5.71
C GLY A 93 -4.90 11.39 -4.31
N ASP A 94 -6.08 11.99 -4.20
CA ASP A 94 -6.57 12.61 -2.95
C ASP A 94 -6.77 11.61 -1.81
N PHE A 95 -6.81 10.31 -2.11
CA PHE A 95 -6.92 9.23 -1.11
C PHE A 95 -5.56 8.77 -0.56
N GLY A 96 -4.46 9.38 -0.98
CA GLY A 96 -3.11 9.03 -0.55
C GLY A 96 -2.54 7.84 -1.33
N THR A 97 -1.77 7.00 -0.67
CA THR A 97 -1.13 5.81 -1.27
C THR A 97 -1.80 4.52 -0.84
N LEU A 98 -1.58 3.44 -1.59
CA LEU A 98 -2.08 2.13 -1.18
C LEU A 98 -1.37 1.64 0.08
N LEU A 99 -0.04 1.78 0.09
CA LEU A 99 0.85 1.32 1.15
C LEU A 99 1.55 2.54 1.79
N PRO A 100 1.83 2.50 3.09
CA PRO A 100 2.65 3.52 3.73
C PRO A 100 4.08 3.48 3.21
N HIS A 101 4.82 4.57 3.41
CA HIS A 101 6.26 4.56 3.16
C HIS A 101 6.97 3.64 4.16
N LYS A 102 8.04 2.98 3.72
CA LYS A 102 8.80 2.08 4.59
C LYS A 102 9.25 2.83 5.86
N GLY A 103 8.91 2.27 7.02
CA GLY A 103 9.22 2.85 8.33
C GLY A 103 8.32 4.00 8.77
N SER A 104 7.29 4.39 8.01
CA SER A 104 6.38 5.49 8.37
C SER A 104 5.06 5.02 9.00
N TYR A 105 4.91 3.72 9.25
CA TYR A 105 3.67 3.14 9.75
C TYR A 105 3.94 2.12 10.83
N TYR A 106 3.23 2.29 11.94
CA TYR A 106 3.14 1.34 13.03
C TYR A 106 1.66 1.18 13.40
N PRO A 107 1.11 -0.04 13.51
CA PRO A 107 -0.33 -0.24 13.72
C PRO A 107 -0.83 0.43 15.01
N GLY A 108 -1.74 1.39 14.86
CA GLY A 108 -2.31 2.14 15.99
C GLY A 108 -1.71 3.52 16.18
N GLU A 109 -0.65 3.84 15.46
CA GLU A 109 -0.13 5.19 15.32
C GLU A 109 -0.68 5.84 14.04
N GLU A 110 -0.91 7.15 14.09
CA GLU A 110 -1.35 7.89 12.90
C GLU A 110 -0.14 8.23 12.04
N GLY A 111 -0.17 7.83 10.76
CA GLY A 111 0.87 8.16 9.80
C GLY A 111 0.84 9.63 9.39
N THR A 112 1.99 10.19 8.99
CA THR A 112 2.08 11.55 8.44
C THR A 112 1.32 11.71 7.13
N GLN A 113 1.17 10.61 6.38
CA GLN A 113 0.42 10.56 5.12
C GLN A 113 -0.60 9.43 5.18
N PRO A 114 -1.85 9.67 4.74
CA PRO A 114 -2.89 8.65 4.75
C PRO A 114 -2.56 7.54 3.75
N SER A 115 -2.80 6.30 4.16
CA SER A 115 -2.73 5.14 3.27
C SER A 115 -3.97 4.24 3.39
N VAL A 116 -4.31 3.52 2.32
CA VAL A 116 -5.40 2.55 2.33
C VAL A 116 -5.13 1.44 3.35
N LEU A 117 -3.88 1.01 3.47
CA LEU A 117 -3.49 0.02 4.48
C LEU A 117 -3.85 0.48 5.89
N GLU A 118 -3.53 1.72 6.25
CA GLU A 118 -3.85 2.26 7.58
C GLU A 118 -5.36 2.30 7.82
N LEU A 119 -6.13 2.71 6.80
CA LEU A 119 -7.60 2.70 6.89
C LEU A 119 -8.15 1.27 7.07
N LEU A 120 -7.66 0.31 6.28
CA LEU A 120 -8.08 -1.08 6.38
C LEU A 120 -7.69 -1.71 7.71
N ASP A 121 -6.48 -1.45 8.22
CA ASP A 121 -6.07 -1.91 9.54
C ASP A 121 -6.95 -1.33 10.66
N ARG A 122 -7.25 -0.02 10.62
CA ARG A 122 -8.19 0.63 11.54
C ARG A 122 -9.58 -0.04 11.47
N LEU A 123 -10.09 -0.30 10.26
CA LEU A 123 -11.39 -0.95 10.07
C LEU A 123 -11.41 -2.40 10.58
N LEU A 124 -10.34 -3.16 10.36
CA LEU A 124 -10.23 -4.55 10.83
C LEU A 124 -10.14 -4.64 12.35
N ASN A 125 -9.59 -3.62 13.01
CA ASN A 125 -9.45 -3.56 14.45
C ASN A 125 -10.71 -3.03 15.16
N THR A 126 -11.28 -1.92 14.67
CA THR A 126 -12.42 -1.25 15.33
C THR A 126 -13.77 -1.77 14.85
N GLY A 127 -13.81 -2.43 13.68
CA GLY A 127 -15.05 -2.76 12.98
C GLY A 127 -15.71 -1.54 12.33
N VAL A 128 -16.63 -1.77 11.39
CA VAL A 128 -17.53 -0.70 10.92
C VAL A 128 -18.64 -0.55 11.95
N VAL A 129 -18.61 0.53 12.75
CA VAL A 129 -19.78 0.93 13.54
C VAL A 129 -20.78 1.53 12.56
N VAL A 130 -21.69 0.70 12.05
CA VAL A 130 -22.88 1.19 11.37
C VAL A 130 -23.84 1.61 12.47
N ASP A 131 -23.81 2.89 12.85
CA ASP A 131 -24.94 3.45 13.59
C ASP A 131 -26.20 3.25 12.73
N GLY A 132 -27.19 2.57 13.30
CA GLY A 132 -28.52 2.35 12.72
C GLY A 132 -29.46 3.49 13.01
#